data_AF-A0A9P7CAA1-F1
#
_entry.id   AF-A0A9P7CAA1-F1
#
_cell.length_a   1.000
_cell.length_b   1.000
_cell.length_c   1.000
_cell.angle_alpha   90.00
_cell.angle_beta   90.00
_cell.angle_gamma   90.00
#
_symmetry.space_group_name_H-M   'P 1'
#
loop_
_entity.id
_entity.type
_entity.pdbx_description
1 polymer ?
#
loop_
_entity_poly.entity_id
_entity_poly.type
_entity_poly.pdbx_seq_one_letter_code
_entity_poly.pdbx_strand_id
1 'polypeptide(L)'
;MTAVVAMVYGPVASYLVELFPARIRYTALSFPYHIGAGIFGGIVPFTATYLAQASGNIFGGLMYPVVVMVVVGIIGSLFLPNTRAQAIDEDPIH
;
A
#
# COMPACT_ATOMS: atom_id res chain seq x y z
N MET A 1 6.16 -0.91 19.10
CA MET A 1 6.18 -1.39 17.69
C MET A 1 4.82 -1.90 17.21
N THR A 2 4.02 -2.60 18.03
CA THR A 2 2.73 -3.19 17.63
C THR A 2 1.60 -2.17 17.38
N ALA A 3 1.52 -1.09 18.16
CA ALA A 3 0.44 -0.09 18.01
C ALA A 3 0.48 0.65 16.66
N VAL A 4 1.68 1.04 16.21
CA VAL A 4 1.85 1.75 14.92
C VAL A 4 1.46 0.86 13.75
N VAL A 5 1.83 -0.43 13.81
CA VAL A 5 1.43 -1.42 12.81
C VAL A 5 -0.09 -1.60 12.82
N ALA A 6 -0.71 -1.73 14.00
CA ALA A 6 -2.16 -1.89 14.11
C ALA A 6 -2.95 -0.71 13.49
N MET A 7 -2.49 0.53 13.69
CA MET A 7 -3.13 1.73 13.12
C MET A 7 -3.12 1.77 11.59
N VAL A 8 -2.14 1.14 10.95
CA VAL A 8 -2.05 1.09 9.48
C VAL A 8 -2.78 -0.13 8.94
N TYR A 9 -2.58 -1.30 9.54
CA TYR A 9 -3.16 -2.54 9.04
C TYR A 9 -4.67 -2.64 9.27
N GLY A 10 -5.20 -1.99 10.31
CA GLY A 10 -6.64 -1.97 10.59
C GLY A 10 -7.47 -1.36 9.45
N PRO A 11 -7.22 -0.09 9.07
CA PRO A 11 -7.91 0.56 7.95
C PRO A 11 -7.68 -0.13 6.60
N VAL A 12 -6.47 -0.66 6.37
CA VAL A 12 -6.15 -1.38 5.12
C VAL A 12 -6.96 -2.66 5.02
N ALA A 13 -7.08 -3.43 6.10
CA ALA A 13 -7.87 -4.66 6.12
C ALA A 13 -9.37 -4.38 5.93
N SER A 14 -9.93 -3.33 6.56
CA SER A 14 -11.34 -2.99 6.38
C SER A 14 -11.65 -2.55 4.95
N TYR A 15 -10.80 -1.71 4.36
CA TYR A 15 -10.99 -1.22 3.00
C TYR A 15 -10.93 -2.36 1.95
N LEU A 16 -9.98 -3.29 2.09
CA LEU A 16 -9.85 -4.42 1.17
C LEU A 16 -10.99 -5.44 1.30
N VAL A 17 -11.59 -5.56 2.50
CA VAL A 17 -12.78 -6.39 2.75
C VAL A 17 -14.01 -5.84 2.03
N GLU A 18 -14.15 -4.51 2.00
CA GLU A 18 -15.23 -3.82 1.29
C GLU A 18 -15.05 -3.86 -0.24
N LEU A 19 -13.80 -3.76 -0.72
CA LEU A 19 -13.51 -3.70 -2.16
C LEU A 19 -13.64 -5.06 -2.88
N PHE A 20 -13.46 -6.18 -2.17
CA PHE A 20 -13.44 -7.51 -2.78
C PHE A 20 -14.55 -8.45 -2.24
N PRO A 21 -15.32 -9.11 -3.11
CA PRO A 21 -16.28 -10.14 -2.73
C PRO A 21 -15.62 -11.27 -1.92
N ALA A 22 -16.31 -11.75 -0.88
CA ALA A 22 -15.77 -12.74 0.08
C ALA A 22 -15.16 -14.00 -0.59
N ARG A 23 -15.71 -14.43 -1.74
CA ARG A 23 -15.24 -15.60 -2.50
C ARG A 23 -13.86 -15.47 -3.13
N ILE A 24 -13.40 -14.24 -3.46
CA ILE A 24 -12.10 -13.99 -4.12
C ILE A 24 -11.14 -13.18 -3.25
N ARG A 25 -11.57 -12.77 -2.06
CA ARG A 25 -10.82 -11.89 -1.16
C ARG A 25 -9.41 -12.38 -0.89
N TYR A 26 -9.24 -13.67 -0.61
CA TYR A 26 -7.91 -14.23 -0.28
C TYR A 26 -6.94 -14.14 -1.47
N THR A 27 -7.39 -14.50 -2.66
CA THR A 27 -6.57 -14.42 -3.89
C THR A 27 -6.30 -12.96 -4.29
N ALA A 28 -7.31 -12.10 -4.17
CA ALA A 28 -7.22 -10.69 -4.51
C ALA A 28 -6.36 -9.88 -3.53
N LEU A 29 -6.25 -10.31 -2.26
CA LEU A 29 -5.33 -9.74 -1.27
C LEU A 29 -3.88 -10.15 -1.51
N SER A 30 -3.65 -11.42 -1.84
CA SER A 30 -2.30 -11.95 -2.05
C SER A 30 -1.63 -11.39 -3.30
N PHE A 31 -2.40 -11.09 -4.35
CA PHE A 31 -1.87 -10.54 -5.61
C PHE A 31 -1.10 -9.21 -5.43
N PRO A 32 -1.70 -8.14 -4.87
CA PRO A 32 -0.98 -6.89 -4.61
C PRO A 32 0.10 -7.06 -3.54
N TYR A 33 -0.10 -7.94 -2.55
CA TYR A 33 0.92 -8.19 -1.53
C TYR A 33 2.20 -8.79 -2.13
N HIS A 34 2.07 -9.83 -2.97
CA HIS A 34 3.22 -10.49 -3.57
C HIS A 34 3.87 -9.69 -4.70
N ILE A 35 3.07 -8.99 -5.52
CA ILE A 35 3.61 -8.12 -6.56
C ILE A 35 4.29 -6.90 -5.94
N GLY A 36 3.66 -6.30 -4.94
CA GLY A 36 4.18 -5.17 -4.18
C GLY A 36 5.50 -5.51 -3.50
N ALA A 37 5.50 -6.57 -2.69
CA ALA A 37 6.70 -7.01 -1.97
C ALA A 37 7.80 -7.54 -2.91
N GLY A 38 7.41 -8.25 -3.97
CA GLY A 38 8.36 -8.85 -4.92
C GLY A 38 9.08 -7.79 -5.77
N ILE A 39 8.33 -6.94 -6.46
CA ILE A 39 8.91 -5.98 -7.40
C ILE A 39 9.48 -4.78 -6.65
N PHE A 40 8.64 -4.08 -5.88
CA PHE A 40 9.09 -2.85 -5.21
C PHE A 40 10.00 -3.18 -4.03
N GLY A 41 9.65 -4.18 -3.20
CA GLY A 41 10.49 -4.58 -2.07
C GLY A 41 11.82 -5.21 -2.50
N GLY A 42 11.83 -6.06 -3.53
CA GLY A 42 13.04 -6.72 -4.04
C GLY A 42 14.07 -5.78 -4.68
N ILE A 43 13.62 -4.64 -5.22
CA ILE A 43 14.49 -3.63 -5.85
C ILE A 43 15.10 -2.66 -4.82
N VAL A 44 14.56 -2.58 -3.60
CA VAL A 44 15.08 -1.74 -2.50
C VAL A 44 16.57 -1.94 -2.26
N PRO A 45 17.12 -3.14 -1.99
CA PRO A 45 18.52 -3.30 -1.64
C PRO A 45 19.47 -2.85 -2.77
N PHE A 46 19.10 -3.10 -4.03
CA PHE A 46 19.89 -2.69 -5.18
C PHE A 46 19.92 -1.17 -5.33
N THR A 47 18.74 -0.54 -5.31
CA THR A 47 18.60 0.91 -5.46
C THR A 47 19.14 1.69 -4.25
N ALA A 48 18.92 1.19 -3.03
CA ALA A 48 19.42 1.80 -1.81
C ALA A 48 20.95 1.78 -1.77
N THR A 49 21.58 0.67 -2.17
CA THR A 49 23.04 0.56 -2.22
C THR A 49 23.62 1.47 -3.30
N TYR A 50 23.03 1.45 -4.50
CA TYR A 50 23.46 2.31 -5.60
C TYR A 50 23.38 3.79 -5.21
N LEU A 51 22.25 4.21 -4.62
CA LEU A 51 22.04 5.60 -4.26
C LEU A 51 22.96 6.04 -3.11
N ALA A 52 23.21 5.18 -2.13
CA ALA A 52 24.15 5.46 -1.05
C ALA A 52 25.59 5.62 -1.56
N GLN A 53 26.02 4.83 -2.55
CA GLN A 53 27.33 4.98 -3.17
C GLN A 53 27.43 6.22 -4.06
N ALA A 54 26.42 6.49 -4.88
CA ALA A 54 26.39 7.63 -5.77
C ALA A 54 26.35 8.98 -5.02
N SER A 55 25.61 9.04 -3.90
CA SER A 55 25.49 10.27 -3.11
C SER A 55 26.59 10.43 -2.05
N GLY A 56 27.42 9.40 -1.82
CA GLY A 56 28.40 9.37 -0.72
C GLY A 56 27.76 9.44 0.68
N ASN A 57 26.45 9.23 0.80
CA ASN A 57 25.68 9.35 2.03
C ASN A 57 24.97 8.03 2.31
N ILE A 58 25.25 7.43 3.46
CA ILE A 58 24.65 6.16 3.90
C ILE A 58 23.13 6.21 3.99
N PHE A 59 22.55 7.40 4.21
CA PHE A 59 21.11 7.62 4.25
C PHE A 59 20.49 7.88 2.87
N GLY A 60 21.30 8.01 1.80
CA GLY A 60 20.82 8.24 0.44
C GLY A 60 19.78 7.19 0.01
N GLY A 61 19.98 5.93 0.42
CA GLY A 61 19.04 4.85 0.14
C GLY A 61 17.63 5.02 0.72
N LEU A 62 17.42 5.84 1.76
CA LEU A 62 16.08 6.13 2.31
C LEU A 62 15.20 6.89 1.33
N MET A 63 15.77 7.58 0.35
CA MET A 63 14.98 8.30 -0.64
C MET A 63 14.11 7.38 -1.49
N TYR A 64 14.54 6.13 -1.72
CA TYR A 64 13.76 5.16 -2.48
C TYR A 64 12.39 4.87 -1.84
N PRO A 65 12.29 4.35 -0.60
CA PRO A 65 11.00 4.08 0.01
C PRO A 65 10.16 5.35 0.21
N VAL A 66 10.79 6.52 0.47
CA VAL A 66 10.07 7.79 0.61
C VAL A 66 9.39 8.19 -0.70
N VAL A 67 10.12 8.17 -1.82
CA VAL A 67 9.56 8.51 -3.14
C VAL A 67 8.47 7.52 -3.53
N VAL A 68 8.70 6.22 -3.34
CA VAL A 68 7.68 5.19 -3.61
C VAL A 68 6.42 5.42 -2.79
N MET A 69 6.56 5.73 -1.49
CA MET A 69 5.40 5.99 -0.62
C MET A 69 4.61 7.24 -1.04
N VAL A 70 5.31 8.31 -1.43
CA VAL A 70 4.67 9.55 -1.92
C VAL A 70 3.91 9.29 -3.22
N VAL A 71 4.52 8.58 -4.17
CA VAL A 71 3.87 8.24 -5.45
C VAL A 71 2.63 7.37 -5.22
N VAL A 72 2.76 6.31 -4.41
CA VAL A 72 1.62 5.44 -4.07
C VAL A 72 0.54 6.21 -3.30
N GLY A 73 0.92 7.12 -2.40
CA GLY A 73 -0.01 7.97 -1.67
C GLY A 73 -0.80 8.92 -2.58
N ILE A 74 -0.14 9.52 -3.58
CA ILE A 74 -0.79 10.39 -4.58
C ILE A 74 -1.72 9.57 -5.49
N ILE A 75 -1.25 8.43 -5.99
CA ILE A 75 -2.08 7.56 -6.83
C ILE A 75 -3.29 7.08 -6.02
N GLY A 76 -3.06 6.65 -4.78
CA GLY A 76 -4.13 6.19 -3.91
C GLY A 76 -5.16 7.28 -3.61
N SER A 77 -4.71 8.51 -3.29
CA SER A 77 -5.64 9.61 -3.00
C SER A 77 -6.48 10.05 -4.20
N LEU A 78 -5.99 9.86 -5.42
CA LEU A 78 -6.70 10.23 -6.64
C LEU A 78 -7.60 9.12 -7.19
N PHE A 79 -7.19 7.85 -7.06
CA PHE A 79 -7.83 6.73 -7.75
C PHE A 79 -8.56 5.74 -6.82
N LEU A 80 -8.33 5.74 -5.50
CA LEU A 80 -9.11 4.85 -4.62
C LEU A 80 -10.56 5.36 -4.52
N PRO A 81 -11.55 4.54 -4.91
CA PRO A 81 -12.94 4.87 -4.69
C PRO A 81 -13.27 4.98 -3.20
N ASN A 82 -14.13 5.92 -2.83
CA ASN A 82 -14.63 6.04 -1.47
C ASN A 82 -15.71 4.96 -1.23
N THR A 83 -15.30 3.71 -1.03
CA THR A 83 -16.21 2.55 -0.85
C THR A 83 -17.18 2.72 0.33
N ARG A 84 -16.77 3.48 1.36
CA ARG A 84 -17.62 3.85 2.50
C ARG A 84 -18.85 4.68 2.09
N ALA A 85 -18.77 5.48 1.03
CA ALA A 85 -19.92 6.24 0.52
C ALA A 85 -20.86 5.36 -0.31
N GLN A 86 -20.31 4.44 -1.11
CA GLN A 86 -21.10 3.56 -1.96
C GLN A 86 -21.89 2.50 -1.16
N ALA A 87 -21.34 1.98 -0.07
CA ALA A 87 -22.03 1.02 0.79
C ALA A 87 -23.16 1.64 1.65
N ILE A 88 -23.15 2.96 1.86
CA ILE A 88 -24.21 3.69 2.59
C ILE A 88 -25.35 4.07 1.64
N ASP A 89 -25.04 4.39 0.38
CA ASP A 89 -26.05 4.74 -0.64
C ASP A 89 -26.77 3.51 -1.23
N GLU A 90 -26.22 2.30 -1.07
CA GLU A 90 -26.83 1.05 -1.56
C GLU A 90 -27.76 0.34 -0.54
N ASP A 91 -28.04 0.93 0.63
CA ASP A 91 -29.04 0.40 1.58
C ASP A 91 -30.45 0.89 1.20
N PRO A 92 -31.28 0.10 0.48
CA PRO A 92 -32.60 0.51 0.02
C PRO A 92 -33.66 0.13 1.08
N ILE A 93 -33.31 0.26 2.36
CA ILE A 93 -34.27 0.29 3.47
C ILE A 93 -34.25 1.69 4.12
N HIS A 94 -34.14 2.70 3.25
CA HIS A 94 -35.11 3.79 3.14
C HIS A 94 -35.52 3.97 1.67
#